data_AF-A0AAF0E052-F1
#
_entry.id   AF-A0AAF0E052-F1
#
_cell.length_a   1.000
_cell.length_b   1.000
_cell.length_c   1.000
_cell.angle_alpha   90.00
_cell.angle_beta   90.00
_cell.angle_gamma   90.00
#
_symmetry.space_group_name_H-M   'P 1'
#
loop_
_entity.id
_entity.type
_entity.pdbx_description
1 polymer ?
#
loop_
_entity_poly.entity_id
_entity_poly.type
_entity_poly.pdbx_seq_one_letter_code
_entity_poly.pdbx_strand_id
1 'polypeptide(L)'
;MEPAKLIAETFQKGCNDEVNSYGFKFSQWEAKAREVLSSNSFGYVNGSAGDRFSDDRDCLDFKKWLFVPRRLCPVDKCEIVPKYK
;
A
#
# COMPACT_ATOMS: atom_id res chain seq x y z
N MET A 1 12.46 8.70 0.15
CA MET A 1 12.61 7.23 0.26
C MET A 1 12.44 6.65 -1.12
N GLU A 2 13.44 5.97 -1.68
CA GLU A 2 13.29 5.30 -2.96
C GLU A 2 12.64 3.93 -2.74
N PRO A 3 11.52 3.59 -3.40
CA PRO A 3 10.82 2.32 -3.19
C PRO A 3 11.73 1.09 -3.35
N ALA A 4 12.70 1.13 -4.27
CA ALA A 4 13.67 0.06 -4.49
C ALA A 4 14.56 -0.22 -3.26
N LYS A 5 14.90 0.82 -2.48
CA LYS A 5 15.73 0.67 -1.27
C LYS A 5 14.99 -0.07 -0.16
N LEU A 6 13.69 0.22 0.01
CA LEU A 6 12.85 -0.46 0.99
C LEU A 6 12.82 -1.98 0.77
N ILE A 7 12.77 -2.41 -0.49
CA ILE A 7 12.80 -3.83 -0.86
C ILE A 7 14.14 -4.45 -0.45
N ALA A 8 15.26 -3.84 -0.83
CA ALA A 8 16.59 -4.34 -0.50
C ALA A 8 16.84 -4.42 1.02
N GLU A 9 16.46 -3.37 1.76
CA GLU A 9 16.57 -3.33 3.23
C GLU A 9 15.71 -4.42 3.89
N THR A 10 14.50 -4.62 3.39
CA THR A 10 13.59 -5.65 3.88
C THR A 10 14.18 -7.05 3.71
N PHE A 11 14.73 -7.36 2.53
CA PHE A 11 15.38 -8.65 2.30
C PHE A 11 16.60 -8.84 3.19
N GLN A 12 17.44 -7.80 3.34
CA GLN A 12 18.62 -7.87 4.19
C GLN A 12 18.26 -8.14 5.66
N LYS A 13 17.20 -7.49 6.16
CA LYS A 13 16.66 -7.75 7.51
C LYS A 13 16.17 -9.17 7.69
N GLY A 14 15.48 -9.70 6.68
CA GLY A 14 15.07 -11.10 6.67
C GLY A 14 16.24 -12.09 6.74
N CYS A 15 17.39 -11.76 6.14
CA CYS A 15 18.62 -12.55 6.28
C CYS A 15 19.19 -12.55 7.71
N ASN A 16 18.79 -11.57 8.54
CA ASN A 16 19.18 -11.45 9.95
C ASN A 16 18.05 -11.92 10.90
N ASP A 17 17.08 -12.69 10.40
CA ASP A 17 15.89 -13.15 11.14
C ASP A 17 15.01 -12.02 11.72
N GLU A 18 15.13 -10.79 11.19
CA GLU A 18 14.26 -9.68 11.56
C GLU A 18 12.94 -9.75 10.77
N VAL A 19 11.82 -9.90 11.49
CA VAL A 19 10.48 -9.98 10.88
C VAL A 19 9.78 -8.61 10.92
N ASN A 20 9.31 -8.15 9.77
CA ASN A 20 8.43 -6.98 9.69
C ASN A 20 7.03 -7.33 10.23
N SER A 21 6.69 -6.79 11.40
CA SER A 21 5.48 -7.12 12.17
C SER A 21 4.15 -6.81 11.43
N TYR A 22 4.12 -5.75 10.64
CA TYR A 22 2.92 -5.33 9.90
C TYR A 22 2.71 -6.06 8.57
N GLY A 23 3.73 -6.76 8.04
CA GLY A 23 3.65 -7.48 6.75
C GLY A 23 3.47 -6.55 5.54
N PHE A 24 3.41 -7.12 4.32
CA PHE A 24 3.45 -6.34 3.06
C PHE A 24 2.14 -6.29 2.28
N LYS A 25 1.13 -7.05 2.69
CA LYS A 25 -0.16 -7.10 1.99
C LYS A 25 -1.11 -6.10 2.63
N PHE A 26 -1.46 -5.06 1.88
CA PHE A 26 -2.46 -4.06 2.30
C PHE A 26 -3.75 -4.71 2.81
N SER A 27 -4.22 -5.78 2.15
CA SER A 27 -5.43 -6.52 2.54
C SER A 27 -5.38 -7.17 3.94
N GLN A 28 -4.21 -7.24 4.58
CA GLN A 28 -4.04 -7.76 5.93
C GLN A 28 -3.97 -6.64 6.97
N TRP A 29 -3.69 -5.41 6.56
CA TRP A 29 -3.40 -4.31 7.48
C TRP A 29 -4.64 -3.85 8.23
N GLU A 30 -5.82 -3.82 7.58
CA GLU A 30 -7.07 -3.45 8.25
C GLU A 30 -7.42 -4.41 9.39
N ALA A 31 -7.30 -5.73 9.15
CA ALA A 31 -7.53 -6.74 10.17
C ALA A 31 -6.56 -6.58 11.35
N LYS A 32 -5.27 -6.37 11.08
CA LYS A 32 -4.27 -6.08 12.13
C LYS A 32 -4.56 -4.79 12.87
N ALA A 33 -5.01 -3.73 12.18
CA ALA A 33 -5.38 -2.47 12.81
C ALA A 33 -6.61 -2.62 13.71
N ARG A 34 -7.57 -3.47 13.33
CA ARG A 34 -8.76 -3.79 14.15
C ARG A 34 -8.40 -4.45 15.49
N GLU A 35 -7.32 -5.23 15.53
CA GLU A 35 -6.84 -5.89 16.75
C GLU A 35 -6.17 -4.92 17.74
N VAL A 36 -5.62 -3.81 17.25
CA VAL A 36 -4.82 -2.87 18.06
C VAL A 36 -5.58 -1.60 18.42
N LEU A 37 -6.48 -1.13 17.54
CA LEU A 37 -7.24 0.10 17.75
C LEU A 37 -8.44 -0.09 18.67
N SER A 38 -8.74 0.93 19.48
CA SER A 38 -10.01 0.98 20.22
C SER A 38 -11.20 0.97 19.26
N SER A 39 -12.34 0.44 19.69
CA SER A 39 -13.57 0.40 18.87
C SER A 39 -13.96 1.77 18.31
N ASN A 40 -13.82 2.84 19.11
CA ASN A 40 -14.14 4.20 18.70
C ASN A 40 -13.15 4.71 17.64
N SER A 41 -11.84 4.51 17.85
CA SER A 41 -10.80 4.92 16.91
C SER A 41 -10.93 4.17 15.58
N PHE A 42 -11.13 2.85 15.63
CA PHE A 42 -11.34 2.04 14.44
C PHE A 42 -12.61 2.46 13.70
N GLY A 43 -13.72 2.63 14.41
CA GLY A 43 -15.00 3.05 13.81
C GLY A 43 -14.93 4.43 13.16
N TYR A 44 -14.13 5.34 13.71
CA TYR A 44 -13.93 6.66 13.11
C TYR A 44 -13.06 6.61 11.86
N VAL A 45 -11.92 5.91 11.90
CA VAL A 45 -10.97 5.82 10.77
C VAL A 45 -11.53 4.97 9.63
N ASN A 46 -12.14 3.83 9.93
CA ASN A 46 -12.80 2.98 8.94
C ASN A 46 -14.24 3.42 8.66
N GLY A 47 -14.73 4.49 9.30
CA GLY A 47 -16.10 4.96 9.08
C GLY A 47 -16.30 5.40 7.63
N SER A 48 -17.50 5.16 7.10
CA SER A 48 -17.90 5.61 5.77
C SER A 48 -19.36 6.05 5.79
N ALA A 49 -19.75 6.86 4.81
CA ALA A 49 -21.09 7.40 4.73
C ALA A 49 -22.09 6.33 4.27
N GLY A 50 -23.23 6.24 4.96
CA GLY A 50 -24.33 5.36 4.58
C GLY A 50 -23.92 3.88 4.52
N ASP A 51 -24.21 3.25 3.39
CA ASP A 51 -23.90 1.84 3.10
C ASP A 51 -22.50 1.62 2.53
N ARG A 52 -21.63 2.65 2.55
CA ARG A 52 -20.26 2.62 2.02
C ARG A 52 -20.14 2.45 0.51
N PHE A 53 -21.23 2.58 -0.24
CA PHE A 53 -21.23 2.32 -1.68
C PHE A 53 -20.14 3.07 -2.45
N SER A 54 -19.94 4.36 -2.14
CA SER A 54 -18.92 5.17 -2.81
C SER A 54 -17.50 4.68 -2.52
N ASP A 55 -17.18 4.38 -1.26
CA ASP A 55 -15.84 3.94 -0.86
C ASP A 55 -15.47 2.60 -1.51
N ASP A 56 -16.42 1.65 -1.53
CA ASP A 56 -16.25 0.35 -2.15
C ASP A 56 -16.09 0.49 -3.67
N ARG A 57 -16.92 1.34 -4.31
CA ARG A 57 -16.86 1.60 -5.74
C ARG A 57 -15.52 2.23 -6.14
N ASP A 58 -15.05 3.24 -5.41
CA ASP A 58 -13.81 3.95 -5.71
C ASP A 58 -12.60 2.99 -5.64
N CYS A 59 -12.61 2.02 -4.72
CA CYS A 59 -11.62 0.94 -4.67
C CYS A 59 -11.73 -0.04 -5.86
N LEU A 60 -12.95 -0.42 -6.25
CA LEU A 60 -13.18 -1.32 -7.38
C LEU A 60 -12.83 -0.68 -8.73
N ASP A 61 -12.96 0.64 -8.86
CA ASP A 61 -12.70 1.36 -10.09
C ASP A 61 -11.24 1.23 -10.56
N PHE A 62 -10.27 1.11 -9.65
CA PHE A 62 -8.88 0.82 -10.00
C PHE A 62 -8.71 -0.49 -10.79
N LYS A 63 -9.59 -1.48 -10.57
CA LYS A 63 -9.52 -2.79 -11.26
C LYS A 63 -10.04 -2.73 -12.70
N LYS A 64 -10.69 -1.64 -13.10
CA LYS A 64 -11.16 -1.43 -14.48
C LYS A 64 -10.02 -1.10 -15.44
N TRP A 65 -8.85 -0.75 -14.90
CA TRP A 65 -7.69 -0.30 -15.68
C TRP A 65 -6.55 -1.32 -15.60
N LEU A 66 -5.82 -1.46 -16.71
CA LEU A 66 -4.67 -2.34 -16.81
C LEU A 66 -3.47 -1.56 -17.33
N PHE A 67 -2.29 -1.83 -16.79
CA PHE A 67 -1.04 -1.35 -17.37
C PHE A 67 -0.65 -2.21 -18.56
N VAL A 68 -0.23 -1.58 -19.67
CA VAL A 68 0.43 -2.26 -20.78
C VAL A 68 1.94 -2.16 -20.56
N PRO A 69 2.64 -3.27 -20.20
CA PRO A 69 4.06 -3.21 -19.92
C PRO A 69 4.87 -2.82 -21.17
N ARG A 70 5.80 -1.88 -21.00
CA ARG A 70 6.76 -1.50 -22.04
C ARG A 70 8.02 -2.33 -21.86
N ARG A 71 8.50 -2.96 -22.94
CA ARG A 71 9.72 -3.78 -22.93
C ARG A 71 10.89 -2.98 -23.50
N LEU A 72 12.11 -3.35 -23.08
CA LEU A 72 13.36 -2.74 -23.51
C LEU A 72 13.43 -1.22 -23.26
N CYS A 73 12.73 -0.73 -22.24
CA CYS A 73 12.86 0.64 -21.75
C CYS A 73 13.90 0.64 -20.61
N PRO A 74 14.88 1.56 -20.61
CA PRO A 74 15.70 1.78 -19.43
C PRO A 74 14.82 2.23 -18.26
N VAL A 75 14.98 1.59 -17.11
CA VAL A 75 14.20 1.82 -15.87
C VAL A 75 15.09 1.97 -14.64
N ASP A 76 16.39 2.17 -14.87
CA ASP A 76 17.41 2.37 -13.84
C ASP A 76 17.18 3.63 -13.00
N LYS A 77 16.44 4.61 -13.55
CA LYS A 77 16.00 5.81 -12.84
C LYS A 77 14.49 5.97 -12.95
N CYS A 78 13.81 5.99 -11.81
CA CYS A 78 12.39 6.29 -11.71
C CYS A 78 12.22 7.61 -10.92
N GLU A 79 12.02 8.72 -11.63
CA GLU A 79 11.68 9.99 -10.99
C GLU A 79 10.21 9.96 -10.57
N ILE A 80 9.97 9.72 -9.28
CA ILE A 80 8.62 9.69 -8.68
C ILE A 80 8.15 11.07 -8.18
N VAL A 81 9.07 12.03 -8.06
CA VAL A 81 8.76 13.38 -7.55
C VAL A 81 8.26 14.24 -8.71
N PRO A 82 7.03 14.77 -8.66
CA PRO A 82 6.53 15.67 -9.69
C PRO A 82 7.41 16.93 -9.76
N LYS A 83 7.83 17.31 -10.96
CA LYS A 83 8.47 18.60 -11.20
C LYS A 83 7.38 19.65 -11.36
N TYR A 84 7.08 20.37 -10.28
CA TYR A 84 6.26 21.58 -10.37
C TYR A 84 7.09 22.67 -11.05
N LYS A 85 6.51 23.31 -12.06
CA LYS A 85 7.07 24.51 -12.70
C LYS A 85 6.59 25.75 -11.98
#